data_AF-A0A8J4XW01-F1
#
_entry.id   AF-A0A8J4XW01-F1
#
_cell.length_a   1.000
_cell.length_b   1.000
_cell.length_c   1.000
_cell.angle_alpha   90.00
_cell.angle_beta   90.00
_cell.angle_gamma   90.00
#
_symmetry.space_group_name_H-M   'P 1'
#
loop_
_entity.id
_entity.type
_entity.pdbx_description
1 polymer ?
#
loop_
_entity_poly.entity_id
_entity_poly.type
_entity_poly.pdbx_seq_one_letter_code
_entity_poly.pdbx_strand_id
1 'polypeptide(L)'
;MNKVNYARYLPVYYAQMTQLHETCPELYRHFNQGYFSVQLRPGNPFARIAVDQTTEETVNKDTQTAGGTRGFSLRQGAVSRYYLTADNRAAALRQLRETILVNGSDTSHAKHPDLSTSRIKRDESGVTAICDLLENDWTNPFADDPSCLFSISTGAAAREDVSNDLLNALQKGEAAYQSFQKRLNEERLL
;
A
#
# COMPACT_ATOMS: atom_id res chain seq x y z
N MET A 1 7.47 -18.19 -4.73
CA MET A 1 6.21 -17.46 -4.46
C MET A 1 5.64 -17.07 -5.81
N ASN A 2 4.49 -17.68 -6.15
CA ASN A 2 4.04 -17.85 -7.54
C ASN A 2 3.47 -16.55 -8.13
N LYS A 3 3.66 -16.38 -9.44
CA LYS A 3 3.36 -15.16 -10.20
C LYS A 3 1.86 -14.81 -10.20
N VAL A 4 1.56 -13.59 -9.74
CA VAL A 4 0.62 -12.60 -10.31
C VAL A 4 -0.69 -13.17 -10.89
N ASN A 5 -1.59 -13.64 -10.03
CA ASN A 5 -3.00 -13.89 -10.40
C ASN A 5 -3.94 -13.26 -9.35
N TYR A 6 -3.58 -12.09 -8.83
CA TYR A 6 -4.40 -11.36 -7.86
C TYR A 6 -5.84 -11.18 -8.35
N ALA A 7 -6.01 -10.83 -9.63
CA ALA A 7 -7.34 -10.69 -10.25
C ALA A 7 -8.16 -12.00 -10.27
N ARG A 8 -7.51 -13.17 -10.37
CA ARG A 8 -8.20 -14.48 -10.34
C ARG A 8 -8.70 -14.82 -8.94
N TYR A 9 -7.90 -14.54 -7.92
CA TYR A 9 -8.26 -14.84 -6.53
C TYR A 9 -9.10 -13.75 -5.89
N LEU A 10 -9.16 -12.55 -6.47
CA LEU A 10 -9.95 -11.43 -5.95
C LEU A 10 -11.42 -11.80 -5.72
N PRO A 11 -12.16 -12.45 -6.65
CA PRO A 11 -13.52 -12.89 -6.41
C PRO A 11 -13.65 -13.87 -5.23
N VAL A 12 -12.67 -14.77 -5.06
CA VAL A 12 -12.65 -15.75 -3.97
C VAL A 12 -12.42 -15.06 -2.63
N TYR A 13 -11.42 -14.19 -2.54
CA TYR A 13 -11.16 -13.40 -1.34
C TYR A 13 -12.33 -12.48 -1.00
N TYR A 14 -12.95 -11.85 -2.00
CA TYR A 14 -14.12 -11.00 -1.79
C TYR A 14 -15.31 -11.80 -1.24
N ALA A 15 -15.61 -12.97 -1.80
CA ALA A 15 -16.63 -13.87 -1.28
C ALA A 15 -16.35 -14.33 0.16
N GLN A 16 -15.09 -14.66 0.48
CA GLN A 16 -14.68 -15.02 1.84
C GLN A 16 -14.81 -13.84 2.82
N MET A 17 -14.38 -12.64 2.41
CA MET A 17 -14.40 -11.44 3.24
C MET A 17 -15.84 -10.95 3.52
N THR A 18 -16.75 -11.08 2.56
CA THR A 18 -18.17 -10.74 2.73
C THR A 18 -18.88 -11.69 3.71
N GLN A 19 -18.49 -12.97 3.72
CA GLN A 19 -19.02 -13.98 4.66
C GLN A 19 -18.28 -14.04 6.01
N LEU A 20 -17.26 -13.20 6.20
CA LEU A 20 -16.37 -13.29 7.37
C LEU A 20 -17.11 -13.19 8.70
N HIS A 21 -18.18 -12.40 8.75
CA HIS A 21 -19.03 -12.24 9.93
C HIS A 21 -19.74 -13.54 10.36
N GLU A 22 -20.00 -14.46 9.42
CA GLU A 22 -20.59 -15.77 9.68
C GLU A 22 -19.51 -16.83 9.88
N THR A 23 -18.49 -16.86 9.01
CA THR A 23 -17.47 -17.93 9.00
C THR A 23 -16.41 -17.76 10.08
N CYS A 24 -16.10 -16.52 10.47
CA CYS A 24 -15.15 -16.20 11.54
C CYS A 24 -15.53 -14.87 12.25
N PRO A 25 -16.58 -14.88 13.09
CA PRO A 25 -17.10 -13.66 13.73
C PRO A 25 -16.06 -12.92 14.58
N GLU A 26 -15.12 -13.67 15.16
CA GLU A 26 -14.00 -13.17 15.96
C GLU A 26 -13.08 -12.28 15.12
N LEU A 27 -12.61 -12.81 13.97
CA LEU A 27 -11.75 -12.07 13.05
C LEU A 27 -12.48 -10.87 12.44
N TYR A 28 -13.77 -11.02 12.11
CA TYR A 28 -14.61 -9.91 11.66
C TYR A 28 -14.67 -8.78 12.69
N ARG A 29 -14.86 -9.11 13.97
CA ARG A 29 -14.85 -8.14 15.07
C ARG A 29 -13.49 -7.45 15.20
N HIS A 30 -12.39 -8.20 15.11
CA HIS A 30 -11.04 -7.64 15.13
C HIS A 30 -10.76 -6.69 13.96
N PHE A 31 -11.23 -7.01 12.76
CA PHE A 31 -11.11 -6.11 11.61
C PHE A 31 -11.91 -4.83 11.79
N ASN A 32 -13.15 -4.91 12.30
CA ASN A 32 -13.95 -3.72 12.62
C ASN A 32 -13.33 -2.86 13.75
N GLN A 33 -12.55 -3.47 14.64
CA GLN A 33 -11.75 -2.77 15.65
C GLN A 33 -10.41 -2.24 15.11
N GLY A 34 -10.13 -2.45 13.82
CA GLY A 34 -8.94 -1.98 13.13
C GLY A 34 -7.68 -2.81 13.40
N TYR A 35 -7.78 -4.02 13.97
CA TYR A 35 -6.63 -4.86 14.35
C TYR A 35 -5.83 -5.45 13.16
N PHE A 36 -6.06 -4.93 11.95
CA PHE A 36 -5.22 -5.16 10.77
C PHE A 36 -4.10 -4.10 10.62
N SER A 37 -4.00 -3.14 11.54
CA SER A 37 -3.01 -2.06 11.54
C SER A 37 -2.36 -1.88 12.93
N VAL A 38 -1.11 -1.41 12.97
CA VAL A 38 -0.33 -1.27 14.20
C VAL A 38 -0.17 0.20 14.57
N GLN A 39 -0.37 0.52 15.84
CA GLN A 39 -0.10 1.83 16.41
C GLN A 39 1.28 1.82 17.06
N LEU A 40 2.25 2.54 16.48
CA LEU A 40 3.62 2.57 17.01
C LEU A 40 3.78 3.48 18.24
N ARG A 41 2.96 4.54 18.36
CA ARG A 41 3.05 5.52 19.46
C ARG A 41 1.70 5.74 20.13
N PRO A 42 1.60 5.70 21.46
CA PRO A 42 0.40 6.15 22.17
C PRO A 42 0.09 7.62 21.85
N GLY A 43 -1.19 7.99 21.76
CA GLY A 43 -1.62 9.40 21.66
C GLY A 43 -1.79 9.99 20.25
N ASN A 44 -1.52 9.23 19.18
CA ASN A 44 -1.83 9.66 17.81
C ASN A 44 -2.77 8.66 17.10
N PRO A 45 -4.10 8.84 17.16
CA PRO A 45 -5.07 7.88 16.61
C PRO A 45 -5.03 7.74 15.08
N PHE A 46 -4.38 8.66 14.37
CA PHE A 46 -4.30 8.65 12.89
C PHE A 46 -2.97 8.08 12.35
N ALA A 47 -2.12 7.53 13.23
CA ALA A 47 -0.79 7.02 12.84
C ALA A 47 -0.70 5.49 12.82
N ARG A 48 -1.83 4.79 12.68
CA ARG A 48 -1.80 3.34 12.47
C ARG A 48 -1.30 3.04 11.07
N ILE A 49 -0.35 2.12 10.96
CA ILE A 49 0.23 1.70 9.69
C ILE A 49 0.03 0.19 9.49
N ALA A 50 0.15 -0.28 8.25
CA ALA A 50 0.05 -1.69 7.94
C ALA A 50 1.14 -2.49 8.69
N VAL A 51 0.84 -3.75 9.05
CA VAL A 51 1.76 -4.63 9.79
C VAL A 51 3.11 -4.80 9.07
N ASP A 52 3.07 -4.92 7.74
CA ASP A 52 4.27 -5.04 6.91
C ASP A 52 5.16 -3.79 7.02
N GLN A 53 4.57 -2.60 6.82
CA GLN A 53 5.27 -1.32 6.99
C GLN A 53 5.77 -1.12 8.42
N THR A 54 5.04 -1.61 9.42
CA THR A 54 5.47 -1.57 10.83
C THR A 54 6.76 -2.36 11.02
N THR A 55 6.81 -3.55 10.43
CA THR A 55 8.00 -4.41 10.47
C THR A 55 9.16 -3.74 9.76
N GLU A 56 8.89 -3.06 8.64
CA GLU A 56 9.90 -2.30 7.91
C GLU A 56 10.48 -1.13 8.73
N GLU A 57 9.62 -0.31 9.33
CA GLU A 57 10.01 0.91 10.06
C GLU A 57 10.57 0.66 11.47
N THR A 58 10.48 -0.58 11.99
CA THR A 58 10.96 -0.94 13.33
C THR A 58 12.13 -1.92 13.27
N VAL A 59 11.83 -3.20 13.07
CA VAL A 59 12.81 -4.29 13.12
C VAL A 59 13.77 -4.20 11.94
N ASN A 60 13.25 -4.03 10.73
CA ASN A 60 14.08 -4.02 9.52
C ASN A 60 14.93 -2.75 9.44
N LYS A 61 14.39 -1.59 9.78
CA LYS A 61 15.11 -0.32 9.75
C LYS A 61 16.44 -0.34 10.52
N ASP A 62 16.43 -0.94 11.71
CA ASP A 62 17.62 -1.01 12.58
C ASP A 62 18.49 -2.25 12.31
N THR A 63 18.03 -3.18 11.48
CA THR A 63 18.77 -4.41 11.16
C THR A 63 19.36 -4.33 9.74
N GLN A 64 18.55 -4.00 8.73
CA GLN A 64 18.97 -3.96 7.33
C GLN A 64 20.05 -2.91 7.07
N THR A 65 21.11 -3.34 6.36
CA THR A 65 22.16 -2.47 5.84
C THR A 65 21.97 -2.25 4.33
N ALA A 66 22.65 -1.26 3.76
CA ALA A 66 22.69 -1.07 2.31
C ALA A 66 23.07 -2.39 1.60
N GLY A 67 22.22 -2.85 0.68
CA GLY A 67 22.37 -4.13 -0.03
C GLY A 67 21.57 -5.32 0.55
N GLY A 68 20.84 -5.11 1.66
CA GLY A 68 20.02 -6.13 2.30
C GLY A 68 20.82 -7.34 2.79
N THR A 69 20.14 -8.44 3.08
CA THR A 69 20.75 -9.66 3.64
C THR A 69 21.74 -10.33 2.68
N ARG A 70 21.53 -10.20 1.35
CA ARG A 70 22.47 -10.68 0.34
C ARG A 70 23.78 -9.90 0.32
N GLY A 71 23.75 -8.60 0.60
CA GLY A 71 24.95 -7.76 0.76
C GLY A 71 25.69 -8.03 2.07
N PHE A 72 25.00 -8.54 3.09
CA PHE A 72 25.56 -8.82 4.41
C PHE A 72 26.38 -10.12 4.48
N SER A 73 25.85 -11.24 3.99
CA SER A 73 26.58 -12.51 3.95
C SER A 73 25.96 -13.51 2.98
N LEU A 74 26.81 -14.21 2.23
CA LEU A 74 26.38 -15.35 1.40
C LEU A 74 26.35 -16.68 2.18
N ARG A 75 26.77 -16.69 3.46
CA ARG A 75 26.79 -17.90 4.29
C ARG A 75 25.46 -18.08 5.01
N GLN A 76 24.73 -19.15 4.67
CA GLN A 76 23.40 -19.42 5.24
C GLN A 76 23.37 -19.42 6.77
N GLY A 77 24.33 -20.08 7.42
CA GLY A 77 24.39 -20.11 8.89
C GLY A 77 24.64 -18.75 9.54
N ALA A 78 25.33 -17.83 8.86
CA ALA A 78 25.51 -16.46 9.35
C ALA A 78 24.22 -15.65 9.20
N VAL A 79 23.52 -15.81 8.07
CA VAL A 79 22.21 -15.20 7.82
C VAL A 79 21.17 -15.66 8.83
N SER A 80 21.09 -16.97 9.10
CA SER A 80 20.16 -17.52 10.09
C SER A 80 20.41 -16.97 11.50
N ARG A 81 21.66 -16.96 11.97
CA ARG A 81 21.99 -16.39 13.29
C ARG A 81 21.71 -14.89 13.36
N TYR A 82 21.96 -14.18 12.26
CA TYR A 82 21.67 -12.76 12.17
C TYR A 82 20.17 -12.48 12.37
N TYR A 83 19.28 -13.21 11.68
CA TYR A 83 17.83 -13.05 11.88
C TYR A 83 17.36 -13.49 13.28
N LEU A 84 17.91 -14.58 13.82
CA LEU A 84 17.57 -15.04 15.17
C LEU A 84 17.93 -14.03 16.27
N THR A 85 18.92 -13.16 16.02
CA THR A 85 19.39 -12.16 16.98
C THR A 85 19.02 -10.72 16.60
N ALA A 86 18.31 -10.53 15.50
CA ALA A 86 18.02 -9.23 14.90
C ALA A 86 17.26 -8.30 15.86
N ASP A 87 16.23 -8.83 16.52
CA ASP A 87 15.41 -8.08 17.48
C ASP A 87 16.22 -7.59 18.69
N ASN A 88 16.98 -8.48 19.33
CA ASN A 88 17.87 -8.13 20.44
C ASN A 88 18.91 -7.07 20.04
N ARG A 89 19.44 -7.15 18.82
CA ARG A 89 20.39 -6.17 18.29
C ARG A 89 19.74 -4.81 18.05
N ALA A 90 18.53 -4.78 17.49
CA ALA A 90 17.77 -3.56 17.29
C ALA A 90 17.45 -2.90 18.64
N ALA A 91 17.01 -3.67 19.64
CA ALA A 91 16.77 -3.18 20.99
C ALA A 91 18.03 -2.58 21.65
N ALA A 92 19.18 -3.26 21.55
CA ALA A 92 20.44 -2.76 22.09
C ALA A 92 20.91 -1.47 21.39
N LEU A 93 20.78 -1.39 20.05
CA LEU A 93 21.11 -0.18 19.28
C LEU A 93 20.20 0.99 19.65
N ARG A 94 18.91 0.74 19.85
CA ARG A 94 17.95 1.74 20.29
C ARG A 94 18.30 2.29 21.68
N GLN A 95 18.57 1.41 22.65
CA GLN A 95 19.00 1.82 24.00
C GLN A 95 20.30 2.62 23.97
N LEU A 96 21.27 2.22 23.13
CA LEU A 96 22.52 2.94 22.97
C LEU A 96 22.28 4.35 22.38
N ARG A 97 21.45 4.45 21.34
CA ARG A 97 21.08 5.74 20.75
C ARG A 97 20.38 6.63 21.77
N GLU A 98 19.42 6.11 22.51
CA GLU A 98 18.72 6.85 23.58
C GLU A 98 19.73 7.35 24.63
N THR A 99 20.66 6.51 25.06
CA THR A 99 21.67 6.88 26.08
C THR A 99 22.67 7.93 25.57
N ILE A 100 23.08 7.87 24.30
CA ILE A 100 24.02 8.82 23.69
C ILE A 100 23.31 10.15 23.35
N LEU A 101 22.09 10.10 22.82
CA LEU A 101 21.32 11.28 22.40
C LEU A 101 20.77 12.10 23.59
N VAL A 102 20.62 11.49 24.77
CA VAL A 102 20.32 12.22 26.01
C VAL A 102 21.42 13.24 26.38
N ASN A 103 22.66 13.07 25.90
CA ASN A 103 23.78 13.99 26.16
C ASN A 103 23.97 15.07 25.05
N GLY A 104 23.14 15.10 24.02
CA GLY A 104 23.32 15.99 22.87
C GLY A 104 22.01 16.54 22.35
N SER A 105 21.57 17.66 22.91
CA SER A 105 20.52 18.58 22.43
C SER A 105 19.11 18.02 22.23
N ASP A 106 18.12 18.80 22.67
CA ASP A 106 16.69 18.63 22.43
C ASP A 106 16.37 17.98 21.07
N THR A 107 15.87 16.75 21.11
CA THR A 107 15.33 16.04 19.93
C THR A 107 13.88 16.42 19.62
N SER A 108 13.31 17.41 20.33
CA SER A 108 12.08 18.06 19.87
C SER A 108 12.41 18.82 18.59
N HIS A 109 11.84 18.36 17.47
CA HIS A 109 11.94 18.94 16.12
C HIS A 109 13.10 18.45 15.23
N ALA A 110 13.46 17.16 15.27
CA ALA A 110 13.92 16.53 14.02
C ALA A 110 12.77 16.67 13.00
N LYS A 111 12.82 17.74 12.17
CA LYS A 111 11.81 18.00 11.14
C LYS A 111 11.66 16.73 10.33
N HIS A 112 10.42 16.25 10.21
CA HIS A 112 10.10 15.07 9.40
C HIS A 112 10.82 15.21 8.04
N PRO A 113 11.47 14.17 7.50
CA PRO A 113 12.24 14.28 6.26
C PRO A 113 11.44 14.95 5.11
N ASP A 114 10.12 14.75 5.11
CA ASP A 114 9.24 15.34 4.11
C ASP A 114 9.00 16.85 4.30
N LEU A 115 9.22 17.38 5.50
CA LEU A 115 9.19 18.81 5.81
C LEU A 115 10.53 19.49 5.56
N SER A 116 11.47 18.81 4.89
CA SER A 116 12.70 19.44 4.42
C SER A 116 12.40 20.40 3.27
N THR A 117 13.07 21.55 3.25
CA THR A 117 12.91 22.55 2.18
C THR A 117 13.16 21.95 0.79
N SER A 118 14.11 21.03 0.66
CA SER A 118 14.39 20.33 -0.59
C SER A 118 13.27 19.41 -1.04
N ARG A 119 12.56 18.76 -0.10
CA ARG A 119 11.40 17.90 -0.43
C ARG A 119 10.24 18.78 -0.87
N ILE A 120 9.89 19.77 -0.07
CA ILE A 120 8.81 20.72 -0.36
C ILE A 120 8.99 21.33 -1.76
N LYS A 121 10.17 21.88 -2.06
CA LYS A 121 10.45 22.47 -3.39
C LYS A 121 10.31 21.47 -4.54
N ARG A 122 10.71 20.21 -4.34
CA ARG A 122 10.57 19.18 -5.37
C ARG A 122 9.11 18.82 -5.59
N ASP A 123 8.35 18.67 -4.52
CA ASP A 123 6.94 18.30 -4.59
C ASP A 123 6.11 19.44 -5.19
N GLU A 124 6.36 20.69 -4.78
CA GLU A 124 5.78 21.90 -5.40
C GLU A 124 6.07 21.94 -6.90
N SER A 125 7.33 21.76 -7.30
CA SER A 125 7.71 21.72 -8.72
C SER A 125 7.00 20.60 -9.49
N GLY A 126 6.77 19.44 -8.85
CA GLY A 126 6.05 18.33 -9.46
C GLY A 126 4.56 18.63 -9.63
N VAL A 127 3.93 19.23 -8.61
CA VAL A 127 2.53 19.67 -8.68
C VAL A 127 2.35 20.72 -9.77
N THR A 128 3.21 21.74 -9.81
CA THR A 128 3.16 22.76 -10.86
C THR A 128 3.28 22.15 -12.25
N ALA A 129 4.23 21.23 -12.47
CA ALA A 129 4.37 20.57 -13.76
C ALA A 129 3.13 19.76 -14.17
N ILE A 130 2.42 19.13 -13.23
CA ILE A 130 1.17 18.41 -13.50
C ILE A 130 0.04 19.38 -13.82
N CYS A 131 -0.11 20.46 -13.05
CA CYS A 131 -1.10 21.51 -13.33
C CYS A 131 -0.87 22.12 -14.71
N ASP A 132 0.37 22.51 -15.02
CA ASP A 132 0.74 23.08 -16.32
C ASP A 132 0.38 22.14 -17.46
N LEU A 133 0.66 20.85 -17.32
CA LEU A 133 0.32 19.82 -18.30
C LEU A 133 -1.20 19.71 -18.49
N LEU A 134 -1.98 19.62 -17.41
CA LEU A 134 -3.44 19.44 -17.48
C LEU A 134 -4.17 20.69 -17.98
N GLU A 135 -3.64 21.88 -17.74
CA GLU A 135 -4.26 23.15 -18.13
C GLU A 135 -3.85 23.59 -19.54
N ASN A 136 -2.60 23.33 -19.96
CA ASN A 136 -2.06 23.90 -21.20
C ASN A 136 -1.78 22.87 -22.30
N ASP A 137 -1.36 21.66 -21.96
CA ASP A 137 -0.91 20.66 -22.95
C ASP A 137 -1.95 19.56 -23.22
N TRP A 138 -2.67 19.14 -22.17
CA TRP A 138 -3.59 18.01 -22.19
C TRP A 138 -5.04 18.47 -22.14
N THR A 139 -5.95 17.56 -22.46
CA THR A 139 -7.38 17.80 -22.25
C THR A 139 -7.68 17.73 -20.77
N ASN A 140 -8.04 18.86 -20.17
CA ASN A 140 -8.37 18.94 -18.76
C ASN A 140 -9.58 18.05 -18.43
N PRO A 141 -9.41 16.96 -17.64
CA PRO A 141 -10.49 16.03 -17.32
C PRO A 141 -11.53 16.61 -16.35
N PHE A 142 -11.29 17.81 -15.81
CA PHE A 142 -12.18 18.51 -14.88
C PHE A 142 -12.94 19.66 -15.54
N ALA A 143 -12.78 19.88 -16.85
CA ALA A 143 -13.58 20.87 -17.57
C ALA A 143 -15.02 20.35 -17.80
N ASP A 144 -16.00 21.25 -17.77
CA ASP A 144 -17.42 20.93 -17.97
C ASP A 144 -17.73 20.64 -19.45
N ASP A 145 -17.37 19.45 -19.95
CA ASP A 145 -17.92 18.90 -21.21
C ASP A 145 -18.02 17.37 -21.16
N PRO A 146 -19.19 16.82 -20.79
CA PRO A 146 -19.38 15.38 -20.67
C PRO A 146 -19.93 14.72 -21.95
N SER A 147 -19.82 15.35 -23.13
CA SER A 147 -20.49 14.84 -24.34
C SER A 147 -19.97 13.48 -24.82
N CYS A 148 -18.69 13.15 -24.62
CA CYS A 148 -18.16 11.80 -24.83
C CYS A 148 -16.86 11.52 -24.04
N LEU A 149 -16.38 10.27 -24.07
CA LEU A 149 -15.11 9.88 -23.44
C LEU A 149 -13.94 10.27 -24.34
N PHE A 150 -12.91 10.92 -23.79
CA PHE A 150 -11.72 11.33 -24.52
C PHE A 150 -10.43 10.85 -23.86
N SER A 151 -9.39 10.68 -24.66
CA SER A 151 -8.02 10.49 -24.19
C SER A 151 -7.47 11.80 -23.63
N ILE A 152 -7.10 11.81 -22.34
CA ILE A 152 -6.58 13.00 -21.66
C ILE A 152 -5.32 13.55 -22.36
N SER A 153 -4.43 12.68 -22.86
CA SER A 153 -3.17 13.09 -23.47
C SER A 153 -3.25 13.49 -24.94
N THR A 154 -4.32 13.11 -25.65
CA THR A 154 -4.42 13.34 -27.11
C THR A 154 -5.68 14.10 -27.51
N GLY A 155 -6.63 14.31 -26.61
CA GLY A 155 -7.95 14.88 -26.89
C GLY A 155 -8.82 14.04 -27.83
N ALA A 156 -8.39 12.83 -28.18
CA ALA A 156 -9.10 11.99 -29.15
C ALA A 156 -10.31 11.33 -28.48
N ALA A 157 -11.47 11.42 -29.12
CA ALA A 157 -12.67 10.72 -28.67
C ALA A 157 -12.47 9.20 -28.72
N ALA A 158 -12.90 8.52 -27.67
CA ALA A 158 -12.91 7.07 -27.60
C ALA A 158 -13.92 6.52 -28.62
N ARG A 159 -13.52 5.45 -29.32
CA ARG A 159 -14.41 4.72 -30.22
C ARG A 159 -15.63 4.19 -29.46
N GLU A 160 -16.74 4.01 -30.17
CA GLU A 160 -18.01 3.57 -29.57
C GLU A 160 -17.89 2.22 -28.84
N ASP A 161 -17.15 1.26 -29.40
CA ASP A 161 -16.88 -0.04 -28.76
C ASP A 161 -16.15 0.10 -27.43
N VAL A 162 -15.11 0.94 -27.38
CA VAL A 162 -14.33 1.23 -26.16
C VAL A 162 -15.17 2.01 -25.15
N SER A 163 -15.91 3.02 -25.60
CA SER A 163 -16.79 3.82 -24.74
C SER A 163 -17.86 2.94 -24.08
N ASN A 164 -18.51 2.08 -24.86
CA ASN A 164 -19.49 1.12 -24.34
C ASN A 164 -18.87 0.11 -23.37
N ASP A 165 -17.60 -0.27 -23.55
CA ASP A 165 -16.90 -1.14 -22.63
C ASP A 165 -16.60 -0.48 -21.29
N LEU A 166 -16.03 0.73 -21.32
CA LEU A 166 -15.64 1.47 -20.12
C LEU A 166 -16.85 1.95 -19.32
N LEU A 167 -17.88 2.50 -19.97
CA LEU A 167 -19.08 3.03 -19.29
C LEU A 167 -19.91 1.92 -18.63
N ASN A 168 -19.91 0.72 -19.21
CA ASN A 168 -20.66 -0.42 -18.67
C ASN A 168 -19.77 -1.42 -17.91
N ALA A 169 -18.52 -1.06 -17.60
CA ALA A 169 -17.55 -1.95 -16.96
C ALA A 169 -18.06 -2.54 -15.64
N LEU A 170 -18.77 -1.73 -14.83
CA LEU A 170 -19.37 -2.18 -13.57
C LEU A 170 -20.44 -3.26 -13.80
N GLN A 171 -21.40 -3.00 -14.69
CA GLN A 171 -22.46 -3.96 -15.02
C GLN A 171 -21.91 -5.24 -15.64
N LYS A 172 -20.92 -5.13 -16.54
CA LYS A 172 -20.22 -6.28 -17.11
C LYS A 172 -19.49 -7.09 -16.03
N GLY A 173 -18.81 -6.40 -15.12
CA GLY A 173 -18.10 -7.02 -13.99
C GLY A 173 -19.04 -7.76 -13.04
N GLU A 174 -20.18 -7.16 -12.71
CA GLU A 174 -21.21 -7.78 -11.87
C GLU A 174 -21.79 -9.04 -12.53
N ALA A 175 -22.16 -8.97 -13.81
CA ALA A 175 -22.65 -10.13 -14.55
C ALA A 175 -21.60 -11.26 -14.64
N ALA A 176 -20.32 -10.90 -14.83
CA ALA A 176 -19.22 -11.86 -14.84
C ALA A 176 -19.01 -12.49 -13.45
N TYR A 177 -19.12 -11.73 -12.38
CA TYR A 177 -19.02 -12.20 -11.00
C TYR A 177 -20.14 -13.19 -10.65
N GLN A 178 -21.39 -12.84 -10.94
CA GLN A 178 -22.54 -13.73 -10.71
C GLN A 178 -22.42 -15.04 -11.50
N SER A 179 -21.99 -14.96 -12.77
CA SER A 179 -21.72 -16.13 -13.60
C SER A 179 -20.58 -17.00 -13.03
N PHE A 180 -19.55 -16.39 -12.47
CA PHE A 180 -18.46 -17.08 -11.80
C PHE A 180 -18.93 -17.78 -10.52
N GLN A 181 -19.71 -17.10 -9.67
CA GLN A 181 -20.26 -17.69 -8.44
C GLN A 181 -21.14 -18.91 -8.75
N LYS A 182 -21.99 -18.83 -9.78
CA LYS A 182 -22.84 -19.94 -10.21
C LYS A 182 -22.02 -21.17 -10.59
N ARG A 183 -21.01 -21.00 -11.45
CA ARG A 183 -20.10 -22.10 -11.85
C ARG A 183 -19.36 -22.70 -10.66
N LEU A 184 -18.85 -21.85 -9.76
CA LEU A 184 -18.13 -22.31 -8.56
C LEU A 184 -19.02 -23.17 -7.64
N ASN A 185 -20.30 -22.81 -7.51
CA ASN A 185 -21.25 -23.57 -6.70
C ASN A 185 -21.63 -24.90 -7.37
N GLU A 186 -21.76 -24.93 -8.70
CA GLU A 186 -22.03 -26.15 -9.48
C GLU A 186 -20.86 -27.14 -9.40
N GLU A 187 -19.61 -26.68 -9.46
CA GLU A 187 -18.40 -27.51 -9.35
C GLU A 187 -18.14 -28.04 -7.93
N ARG A 188 -18.70 -27.41 -6.89
CA ARG A 188 -18.60 -27.85 -5.48
C ARG A 188 -19.61 -28.93 -5.07
N LEU A 189 -20.60 -29.21 -5.92
CA LEU A 189 -21.67 -30.20 -5.69
C LEU A 189 -21.41 -31.55 -6.39
N LEU A 190 -20.23 -31.71 -6.99
CA LEU A 190 -19.67 -32.96 -7.54
C LEU A 190 -18.48 -33.42 -6.69
#